data_AF-A0A0B6YLV4-F1
#
_entry.id   AF-A0A0B6YLV4-F1
#
_cell.length_a   1.000
_cell.length_b   1.000
_cell.length_c   1.000
_cell.angle_alpha   90.00
_cell.angle_beta   90.00
_cell.angle_gamma   90.00
#
_symmetry.space_group_name_H-M   'P 1'
#
loop_
_entity.id
_entity.type
_entity.pdbx_description
1 polymer ?
#
loop_
_entity_poly.entity_id
_entity_poly.type
_entity_poly.pdbx_seq_one_letter_code
_entity_poly.pdbx_strand_id
1 'polypeptide(L)'
;MEDVTAMHWRCYDCNMTFSNPSLLQKHRARFCVGGGLGDPDQLMLRRGFRSEIPPGGGDATDDPDPTRYNPQSDPKVRQLAENHGRQMEHLQNRNRDLERQREEIRRRLEDLGRRPIKGDDDSMNALLKELKDQEARNQRMLEELRRILATQNIHIPAETKKHQYIYPIYYGNSLVAEIIAVRQAYLQNGGNDPDILQQLAQMQAEAQAIDDSLRNRPPPKQKDKQNGNHSLLTLELENERLQRQLLFLQEQNIQAKQRRKDDREDELERDIRRMQQDHLRRMHELQREIEKLRHESIYL
;
A
#
# COMPACT_ATOMS: atom_id res chain seq x y z
N MET A 1 2.11 27.06 -7.21
CA MET A 1 3.02 26.86 -6.06
C MET A 1 2.50 25.67 -5.31
N GLU A 2 3.07 24.51 -5.61
CA GLU A 2 2.89 23.29 -4.84
C GLU A 2 3.76 23.41 -3.59
N ASP A 3 3.14 23.26 -2.42
CA ASP A 3 3.79 22.70 -1.24
C ASP A 3 2.70 22.34 -0.23
N VAL A 4 2.03 21.20 -0.48
CA VAL A 4 1.25 20.53 0.55
C VAL A 4 2.14 19.42 1.08
N THR A 5 2.85 19.71 2.17
CA THR A 5 3.56 18.73 2.97
C THR A 5 2.60 17.60 3.33
N ALA A 6 2.63 16.51 2.56
CA ALA A 6 1.94 15.29 2.92
C ALA A 6 2.51 14.82 4.27
N MET A 7 1.70 14.93 5.32
CA MET A 7 2.00 14.42 6.65
C MET A 7 2.06 12.89 6.55
N HIS A 8 3.26 12.36 6.34
CA HIS A 8 3.53 10.93 6.32
C HIS A 8 3.77 10.43 7.74
N TRP A 9 2.93 9.51 8.20
CA TRP A 9 3.00 8.95 9.55
C TRP A 9 3.91 7.73 9.55
N ARG A 10 4.92 7.69 10.43
CA ARG A 10 5.90 6.58 10.48
C ARG A 10 5.70 5.70 11.69
N CYS A 11 5.78 4.39 11.48
CA CYS A 11 5.89 3.41 12.56
C CYS A 11 7.35 3.29 12.98
N TYR A 12 7.70 3.64 14.22
CA TYR A 12 9.10 3.57 14.68
C TYR A 12 9.59 2.13 14.90
N ASP A 13 8.67 1.18 15.07
CA ASP A 13 9.00 -0.23 15.33
C ASP A 13 9.46 -0.97 14.07
N CYS A 14 8.89 -0.65 12.90
CA CYS A 14 9.22 -1.31 11.63
C CYS A 14 9.55 -0.33 10.48
N ASN A 15 9.72 0.95 10.80
CA ASN A 15 10.06 2.07 9.90
C ASN A 15 9.17 2.26 8.66
N MET A 16 7.94 1.75 8.66
CA MET A 16 6.99 1.94 7.55
C MET A 16 6.30 3.30 7.61
N THR A 17 6.10 3.92 6.44
CA THR A 17 5.38 5.19 6.25
C THR A 17 3.93 4.95 5.82
N PHE A 18 3.02 5.77 6.31
CA PHE A 18 1.58 5.68 6.03
C PHE A 18 1.02 7.05 5.69
N SER A 19 0.13 7.09 4.69
CA SER A 19 -0.54 8.31 4.24
C SER A 19 -1.66 8.78 5.19
N ASN A 20 -2.03 7.97 6.18
CA ASN A 20 -3.12 8.26 7.11
C ASN A 20 -2.79 7.68 8.51
N PRO A 21 -3.01 8.43 9.62
CA PRO A 21 -2.74 7.96 10.97
C PRO A 21 -3.54 6.69 11.35
N SER A 22 -4.73 6.51 10.78
CA SER A 22 -5.57 5.32 11.02
C SER A 22 -4.93 4.04 10.47
N LEU A 23 -4.18 4.14 9.35
CA LEU A 23 -3.45 3.01 8.78
C LEU A 23 -2.25 2.65 9.64
N LEU A 24 -1.53 3.64 10.16
CA LEU A 24 -0.46 3.43 11.13
C LEU A 24 -0.99 2.74 12.40
N GLN A 25 -2.16 3.15 12.89
CA GLN A 25 -2.76 2.55 14.09
C GLN A 25 -3.20 1.10 13.86
N LYS A 26 -3.83 0.80 12.72
CA LYS A 26 -4.18 -0.58 12.33
C LYS A 26 -2.94 -1.44 12.13
N HIS A 27 -1.90 -0.88 11.53
CA HIS A 27 -0.61 -1.53 11.37
C HIS A 27 -0.02 -1.88 12.74
N ARG A 28 0.11 -0.93 13.67
CA ARG A 28 0.59 -1.18 15.04
C ARG A 28 -0.22 -2.24 15.77
N ALA A 29 -1.53 -2.25 15.59
CA ALA A 29 -2.42 -3.17 16.31
C ALA A 29 -2.45 -4.60 15.76
N ARG A 30 -2.07 -4.83 14.50
CA ARG A 30 -2.32 -6.13 13.83
C ARG A 30 -1.22 -6.65 12.91
N PHE A 31 -0.36 -5.76 12.40
CA PHE A 31 0.54 -6.08 11.29
C PHE A 31 1.97 -5.57 11.52
N CYS A 32 2.26 -5.00 12.69
CA CYS A 32 3.58 -4.46 12.97
C CYS A 32 4.54 -5.60 13.29
N VAL A 33 5.46 -5.83 12.35
CA VAL A 33 6.47 -6.88 12.43
C VAL A 33 7.55 -6.54 13.48
N GLY A 34 7.73 -5.25 13.80
CA GLY A 34 8.70 -4.77 14.80
C GLY A 34 8.17 -4.68 16.23
N GLY A 35 6.86 -4.90 16.46
CA GLY A 35 6.25 -4.95 17.79
C GLY A 35 6.03 -6.39 18.27
N GLY A 36 5.72 -6.59 19.55
CA GLY A 36 5.53 -7.91 20.20
C GLY A 36 4.36 -8.77 19.69
N LEU A 37 3.73 -8.38 18.57
CA LEU A 37 2.71 -9.14 17.84
C LEU A 37 3.28 -9.84 16.58
N GLY A 38 4.55 -9.59 16.25
CA GLY A 38 5.27 -10.28 15.18
C GLY A 38 5.85 -11.64 15.60
N ASP A 39 5.57 -12.10 16.82
CA ASP A 39 6.04 -13.39 17.32
C ASP A 39 5.23 -14.53 16.65
N PRO A 40 5.86 -15.39 15.81
CA PRO A 40 5.16 -16.38 14.99
C PRO A 40 4.25 -17.32 15.79
N ASP A 41 4.59 -17.57 17.06
CA ASP A 41 3.86 -18.47 17.95
C ASP A 41 2.50 -17.89 18.37
N GLN A 42 2.37 -16.58 18.57
CA GLN A 42 1.10 -15.99 19.04
C GLN A 42 0.00 -15.97 17.97
N LEU A 43 0.38 -15.96 16.69
CA LEU A 43 -0.56 -16.04 15.56
C LEU A 43 -1.14 -17.45 15.40
N MET A 44 -0.41 -18.49 15.80
CA MET A 44 -0.84 -19.88 15.76
C MET A 44 -1.83 -20.21 16.89
N LEU A 45 -1.65 -19.61 18.08
CA LEU A 45 -2.54 -19.79 19.24
C LEU A 45 -3.96 -19.22 19.03
N ARG A 46 -4.14 -18.23 18.16
CA ARG A 46 -5.45 -17.55 17.98
C ARG A 46 -6.39 -18.27 16.99
N ARG A 47 -5.93 -19.32 16.31
CA ARG A 47 -6.68 -20.01 15.22
C ARG A 47 -7.05 -21.47 15.54
N GLY A 48 -7.11 -21.86 16.82
CA GLY A 48 -7.50 -23.20 17.25
C GLY A 48 -8.80 -23.24 18.06
N PHE A 49 -9.84 -23.85 17.48
CA PHE A 49 -10.98 -24.52 18.14
C PHE A 49 -11.89 -23.74 19.11
N ARG A 50 -12.96 -23.13 18.57
CA ARG A 50 -14.25 -23.06 19.27
C ARG A 50 -15.18 -24.10 18.67
N SER A 51 -15.24 -25.29 19.27
CA SER A 51 -16.39 -26.17 19.13
C SER A 51 -17.42 -25.72 20.15
N GLU A 52 -18.55 -25.21 19.66
CA GLU A 52 -19.71 -24.93 20.50
C GLU A 52 -20.25 -26.26 21.05
N ILE A 53 -20.28 -26.40 22.37
CA ILE A 53 -21.03 -27.46 23.05
C ILE A 53 -22.09 -26.75 23.93
N PRO A 54 -23.38 -27.09 23.81
CA PRO A 54 -24.44 -26.50 24.64
C PRO A 54 -24.42 -27.10 26.06
N PRO A 55 -24.87 -26.37 27.10
CA PRO A 55 -24.84 -26.88 28.47
C PRO A 55 -26.06 -27.78 28.71
N GLY A 56 -25.83 -29.08 28.84
CA GLY A 56 -26.81 -30.06 29.32
C GLY A 56 -26.19 -30.86 30.46
N GLY A 57 -26.84 -30.87 31.63
CA GLY A 57 -26.36 -31.53 32.84
C GLY A 57 -26.39 -33.05 32.79
N GLY A 58 -25.66 -33.67 33.73
CA GLY A 58 -25.72 -35.11 33.99
C GLY A 58 -24.46 -35.65 34.64
N ASP A 59 -24.61 -36.00 35.93
CA ASP A 59 -23.86 -36.92 36.79
C ASP A 59 -22.37 -37.24 36.61
N ALA A 60 -21.67 -37.05 37.73
CA ALA A 60 -20.42 -37.70 38.07
C ALA A 60 -20.68 -39.13 38.53
N THR A 61 -20.01 -40.11 37.92
CA THR A 61 -19.33 -41.24 38.59
C THR A 61 -18.54 -42.06 37.58
N ASP A 62 -17.43 -42.61 38.07
CA ASP A 62 -16.59 -43.69 37.52
C ASP A 62 -15.50 -43.32 36.50
N ASP A 63 -14.31 -43.06 37.08
CA ASP A 63 -13.00 -43.30 36.47
C ASP A 63 -12.86 -44.77 36.02
N PRO A 64 -12.30 -44.98 34.82
CA PRO A 64 -11.23 -45.96 34.68
C PRO A 64 -9.97 -45.26 34.14
N ASP A 65 -8.90 -45.39 34.92
CA ASP A 65 -7.48 -45.24 34.62
C ASP A 65 -7.11 -44.82 33.16
N PRO A 66 -6.57 -43.60 32.93
CA PRO A 66 -6.19 -43.17 31.60
C PRO A 66 -4.92 -43.92 31.20
N THR A 67 -5.10 -44.99 30.42
CA THR A 67 -4.00 -45.65 29.71
C THR A 67 -3.24 -44.57 28.95
N ARG A 68 -2.02 -44.27 29.40
CA ARG A 68 -1.14 -43.24 28.86
C ARG A 68 -1.07 -43.41 27.33
N TYR A 69 -1.83 -42.58 26.59
CA TYR A 69 -1.91 -42.66 25.13
C TYR A 69 -0.49 -42.62 24.59
N ASN A 70 -0.04 -43.72 23.99
CA ASN A 70 1.28 -43.81 23.38
C ASN A 70 1.15 -43.36 21.92
N PRO A 71 1.61 -42.15 21.55
CA PRO A 71 1.45 -41.64 20.20
C PRO A 71 2.20 -42.47 19.15
N GLN A 72 3.15 -43.31 19.55
CA GLN A 72 3.90 -44.20 18.66
C GLN A 72 3.13 -45.44 18.20
N SER A 73 2.08 -45.88 18.92
CA SER A 73 1.29 -47.05 18.54
C SER A 73 0.15 -46.73 17.57
N ASP A 74 -0.18 -45.46 17.38
CA ASP A 74 -1.24 -45.03 16.47
C ASP A 74 -0.70 -44.99 15.02
N PRO A 75 -1.20 -45.87 14.12
CA PRO A 75 -0.70 -45.95 12.73
C PRO A 75 -0.91 -44.63 11.97
N LYS A 76 -1.89 -43.81 12.37
CA LYS A 76 -2.17 -42.52 11.74
C LYS A 76 -1.14 -41.47 12.14
N VAL A 77 -0.69 -41.46 13.40
CA VAL A 77 0.38 -40.56 13.89
C VAL A 77 1.71 -40.93 13.24
N ARG A 78 1.99 -42.22 13.09
CA ARG A 78 3.18 -42.71 12.38
C ARG A 78 3.18 -42.29 10.91
N GLN A 79 2.06 -42.48 10.21
CA GLN A 79 1.93 -42.07 8.81
C GLN A 79 2.06 -40.55 8.62
N LEU A 80 1.53 -39.76 9.56
CA LEU A 80 1.68 -38.30 9.55
C LEU A 80 3.14 -37.88 9.77
N ALA A 81 3.84 -38.52 10.72
CA ALA A 81 5.26 -38.27 10.97
C ALA A 81 6.14 -38.65 9.76
N GLU A 82 5.84 -39.76 9.08
CA GLU A 82 6.53 -40.18 7.86
C GLU A 82 6.30 -39.18 6.70
N ASN A 83 5.06 -38.74 6.50
CA ASN A 83 4.74 -37.72 5.49
C ASN A 83 5.39 -36.37 5.80
N HIS A 84 5.38 -35.96 7.06
CA HIS A 84 6.07 -34.75 7.52
C HIS A 84 7.58 -34.87 7.31
N GLY A 85 8.18 -36.02 7.61
CA GLY A 85 9.60 -36.30 7.33
C GLY A 85 9.94 -36.13 5.85
N ARG A 86 9.14 -36.71 4.95
CA ARG A 86 9.32 -36.55 3.49
C ARG A 86 9.16 -35.11 3.03
N GLN A 87 8.18 -34.38 3.57
CA GLN A 87 7.96 -32.98 3.24
C GLN A 87 9.12 -32.10 3.73
N MET A 88 9.63 -32.36 4.93
CA MET A 88 10.79 -31.67 5.49
C MET A 88 12.06 -31.93 4.67
N GLU A 89 12.28 -33.17 4.24
CA GLU A 89 13.39 -33.51 3.35
C GLU A 89 13.27 -32.79 2.00
N HIS A 90 12.08 -32.76 1.40
CA HIS A 90 11.84 -32.02 0.16
C HIS A 90 12.12 -30.52 0.33
N LEU A 91 11.66 -29.91 1.43
CA LEU A 91 11.91 -28.51 1.73
C LEU A 91 13.40 -28.23 1.97
N GLN A 92 14.11 -29.12 2.67
CA GLN A 92 15.55 -28.99 2.88
C GLN A 92 16.34 -29.09 1.58
N ASN A 93 15.97 -30.01 0.69
CA ASN A 93 16.62 -30.14 -0.61
C ASN A 93 16.37 -28.90 -1.48
N ARG A 94 15.12 -28.40 -1.51
CA ARG A 94 14.79 -27.16 -2.22
C ARG A 94 15.52 -25.95 -1.64
N ASN A 95 15.69 -25.89 -0.32
CA ASN A 95 16.44 -24.83 0.33
C ASN A 95 17.92 -24.86 -0.05
N ARG A 96 18.54 -26.04 -0.07
CA ARG A 96 19.93 -26.23 -0.56
C ARG A 96 20.10 -25.80 -2.02
N ASP A 97 19.13 -26.11 -2.88
CA ASP A 97 19.18 -25.69 -4.28
C ASP A 97 19.05 -24.16 -4.42
N LEU A 98 18.19 -23.52 -3.63
CA LEU A 98 18.09 -22.07 -3.59
C LEU A 98 19.37 -21.40 -3.08
N GLU A 99 20.05 -22.00 -2.08
CA GLU A 99 21.34 -21.52 -1.60
C GLU A 99 22.42 -21.62 -2.68
N ARG A 100 22.45 -22.72 -3.44
CA ARG A 100 23.35 -22.87 -4.60
C ARG A 100 23.08 -21.82 -5.67
N GLN A 101 21.82 -21.59 -6.02
CA GLN A 101 21.44 -20.56 -6.98
C GLN A 101 21.84 -19.16 -6.52
N ARG A 102 21.64 -18.85 -5.24
CA ARG A 102 22.05 -17.57 -4.67
C ARG A 102 23.57 -17.37 -4.76
N GLU A 103 24.36 -18.41 -4.49
CA GLU A 103 25.82 -18.33 -4.61
C GLU A 103 26.28 -18.22 -6.07
N GLU A 104 25.59 -18.89 -7.01
CA GLU A 104 25.85 -18.75 -8.44
C GLU A 104 25.56 -17.32 -8.93
N ILE A 105 24.42 -16.74 -8.53
CA ILE A 105 24.07 -15.36 -8.86
C ILE A 105 25.12 -14.41 -8.27
N ARG A 106 25.53 -14.62 -7.02
CA ARG A 106 26.58 -13.83 -6.38
C ARG A 106 27.87 -13.88 -7.17
N ARG A 107 28.32 -15.08 -7.56
CA ARG A 107 29.52 -15.27 -8.38
C ARG A 107 29.42 -14.57 -9.73
N ARG A 108 28.28 -14.69 -10.42
CA ARG A 108 28.04 -13.98 -11.69
C ARG A 108 28.09 -12.47 -11.53
N LEU A 109 27.53 -11.93 -10.45
CA LEU A 109 27.60 -10.50 -10.15
C LEU A 109 29.02 -10.04 -9.83
N GLU A 110 29.80 -10.86 -9.11
CA GLU A 110 31.22 -10.59 -8.86
C GLU A 110 32.04 -10.64 -10.15
N ASP A 111 31.75 -11.59 -11.06
CA ASP A 111 32.40 -11.67 -12.37
C ASP A 111 32.04 -10.48 -13.26
N LEU A 112 30.78 -10.03 -13.24
CA LEU A 112 30.35 -8.81 -13.93
C LEU A 112 30.96 -7.56 -13.31
N GLY A 113 31.11 -7.51 -11.97
CA GLY A 113 31.76 -6.41 -11.26
C GLY A 113 33.28 -6.38 -11.42
N ARG A 114 33.92 -7.52 -11.73
CA ARG A 114 35.37 -7.62 -12.04
C ARG A 114 35.70 -7.30 -13.49
N ARG A 115 34.72 -7.32 -14.41
CA ARG A 115 34.93 -6.84 -15.77
C ARG A 115 35.23 -5.34 -15.69
N PRO A 116 36.44 -4.88 -16.06
CA PRO A 116 36.74 -3.46 -16.04
C PRO A 116 35.86 -2.75 -17.08
N ILE A 117 35.21 -1.67 -16.66
CA ILE A 117 34.54 -0.66 -17.51
C ILE A 117 35.60 0.12 -18.31
N LYS A 118 36.50 -0.58 -19.00
CA LYS A 118 37.55 0.02 -19.85
C LYS A 118 37.41 -0.37 -21.32
N GLY A 119 36.68 -1.46 -21.62
CA GLY A 119 36.44 -1.87 -23.01
C GLY A 119 35.40 -1.01 -23.74
N ASP A 120 34.37 -0.53 -23.04
CA ASP A 120 33.31 0.28 -23.65
C ASP A 120 33.74 1.73 -23.88
N ASP A 121 34.53 2.31 -22.96
CA ASP A 121 35.04 3.68 -23.12
C ASP A 121 36.05 3.77 -24.27
N ASP A 122 36.96 2.81 -24.44
CA ASP A 122 37.93 2.84 -25.54
C ASP A 122 37.25 2.64 -26.91
N SER A 123 36.25 1.75 -26.99
CA SER A 123 35.44 1.56 -28.20
C SER A 123 34.57 2.77 -28.53
N MET A 124 33.94 3.38 -27.51
CA MET A 124 33.15 4.60 -27.67
C MET A 124 34.04 5.78 -28.07
N ASN A 125 35.21 5.93 -27.47
CA ASN A 125 36.18 6.96 -27.82
C ASN A 125 36.71 6.79 -29.25
N ALA A 126 36.95 5.54 -29.70
CA ALA A 126 37.31 5.26 -31.09
C ALA A 126 36.19 5.65 -32.07
N LEU A 127 34.93 5.35 -31.73
CA LEU A 127 33.76 5.74 -32.53
C LEU A 127 33.58 7.26 -32.60
N LEU A 128 33.75 7.95 -31.46
CA LEU A 128 33.69 9.42 -31.40
C LEU A 128 34.78 10.07 -32.25
N LYS A 129 35.97 9.48 -32.29
CA LYS A 129 37.07 9.95 -33.15
C LYS A 129 36.75 9.75 -34.62
N GLU A 130 36.24 8.58 -35.02
CA GLU A 130 35.84 8.32 -36.41
C GLU A 130 34.71 9.25 -36.85
N LEU A 131 33.72 9.52 -35.98
CA LEU A 131 32.65 10.48 -36.26
C LEU A 131 33.17 11.90 -36.49
N LYS A 132 34.13 12.35 -35.67
CA LYS A 132 34.79 13.66 -35.87
C LYS A 132 35.57 13.71 -37.19
N ASP A 133 36.27 12.65 -37.53
CA ASP A 133 37.02 12.57 -38.78
C ASP A 133 36.07 12.54 -39.99
N GLN A 134 34.92 11.86 -39.88
CA GLN A 134 33.85 11.91 -40.88
C GLN A 134 33.24 13.30 -41.02
N GLU A 135 32.96 13.98 -39.91
CA GLU A 135 32.42 15.33 -39.91
C GLU A 135 33.39 16.30 -40.60
N ALA A 136 34.69 16.22 -40.31
CA ALA A 136 35.70 17.03 -40.97
C ALA A 136 35.77 16.77 -42.49
N ARG A 137 35.63 15.50 -42.93
CA ARG A 137 35.55 15.15 -44.36
C ARG A 137 34.30 15.73 -45.01
N ASN A 138 33.16 15.62 -44.36
CA ASN A 138 31.89 16.17 -44.85
C ASN A 138 31.93 17.70 -44.92
N GLN A 139 32.50 18.37 -43.92
CA GLN A 139 32.66 19.83 -43.91
C GLN A 139 33.53 20.29 -45.09
N ARG A 140 34.66 19.62 -45.36
CA ARG A 140 35.50 19.93 -46.53
C ARG A 140 34.76 19.76 -47.85
N MET A 141 34.01 18.66 -47.99
CA MET A 141 33.20 18.40 -49.19
C MET A 141 32.10 19.45 -49.36
N LEU A 142 31.43 19.85 -48.27
CA LEU A 142 30.43 20.91 -48.28
C LEU A 142 31.04 22.27 -48.63
N GLU A 143 32.23 22.59 -48.13
CA GLU A 143 32.97 23.80 -48.50
C GLU A 143 33.35 23.81 -49.98
N GLU A 144 33.80 22.67 -50.51
CA GLU A 144 34.10 22.50 -51.92
C GLU A 144 32.85 22.65 -52.79
N LEU A 145 31.74 21.99 -52.43
CA LEU A 145 30.46 22.17 -53.10
C LEU A 145 29.97 23.62 -53.03
N ARG A 146 30.12 24.29 -51.88
CA ARG A 146 29.82 25.72 -51.74
C ARG A 146 30.68 26.58 -52.65
N ARG A 147 31.97 26.28 -52.81
CA ARG A 147 32.84 26.99 -53.76
C ARG A 147 32.37 26.78 -55.20
N ILE A 148 32.04 25.53 -55.57
CA ILE A 148 31.51 25.21 -56.91
C ILE A 148 30.20 25.95 -57.18
N LEU A 149 29.29 25.96 -56.20
CA LEU A 149 28.01 26.69 -56.25
C LEU A 149 28.16 28.21 -56.16
N ALA A 150 29.28 28.73 -55.65
CA ALA A 150 29.57 30.16 -55.72
C ALA A 150 30.12 30.55 -57.10
N THR A 151 30.84 29.63 -57.77
CA THR A 151 31.37 29.86 -59.13
C THR A 151 30.34 29.65 -60.23
N GLN A 152 29.41 28.69 -60.07
CA GLN A 152 28.23 28.58 -60.90
C GLN A 152 27.13 29.36 -60.21
N ASN A 153 26.64 30.47 -60.76
CA ASN A 153 25.62 31.34 -60.16
C ASN A 153 24.25 30.65 -60.01
N ILE A 154 24.19 29.56 -59.24
CA ILE A 154 23.01 28.75 -58.95
C ILE A 154 22.46 29.27 -57.62
N HIS A 155 21.38 30.03 -57.74
CA HIS A 155 20.63 30.53 -56.60
C HIS A 155 19.97 29.35 -55.88
N ILE A 156 20.51 28.95 -54.73
CA ILE A 156 19.89 27.98 -53.84
C ILE A 156 18.90 28.76 -52.97
N PRO A 157 17.58 28.46 -53.03
CA PRO A 157 16.63 29.11 -52.14
C PRO A 157 16.95 28.68 -50.71
N ALA A 158 17.33 29.64 -49.87
CA ALA A 158 17.42 29.42 -48.44
C ALA A 158 16.01 29.13 -47.90
N GLU A 159 15.70 27.87 -47.62
CA GLU A 159 14.48 27.51 -46.90
C GLU A 159 14.58 27.93 -45.43
N THR A 160 14.32 29.20 -45.16
CA THR A 160 13.85 29.64 -43.84
C THR A 160 12.33 29.55 -43.81
N LYS A 161 11.78 28.34 -43.94
CA LYS A 161 10.36 28.12 -43.65
C LYS A 161 10.26 27.78 -42.16
N LYS A 162 9.77 28.73 -41.37
CA LYS A 162 9.26 28.45 -40.03
C LYS A 162 8.27 27.31 -40.18
N HIS A 163 8.58 26.13 -39.64
CA HIS A 163 7.65 25.01 -39.63
C HIS A 163 6.43 25.42 -38.82
N GLN A 164 5.39 25.87 -39.53
CA GLN A 164 4.08 26.07 -38.96
C GLN A 164 3.49 24.66 -38.81
N TYR A 165 3.58 24.12 -37.60
CA TYR A 165 2.99 22.83 -37.28
C TYR A 165 1.48 22.91 -37.51
N ILE A 166 1.02 22.43 -38.66
CA ILE A 166 -0.39 22.19 -38.92
C ILE A 166 -0.70 20.87 -38.23
N TYR A 167 -1.30 20.95 -37.04
CA TYR A 167 -1.80 19.77 -36.36
C TYR A 167 -2.95 19.18 -37.21
N PRO A 168 -2.91 17.89 -37.56
CA PRO A 168 -3.99 17.26 -38.29
C PRO A 168 -5.27 17.34 -37.47
N ILE A 169 -6.28 18.00 -38.02
CA ILE A 169 -7.62 18.04 -37.42
C ILE A 169 -8.28 16.70 -37.73
N TYR A 170 -8.38 15.85 -36.71
CA TYR A 170 -9.05 14.56 -36.80
C TYR A 170 -10.44 14.63 -36.16
N TYR A 171 -11.45 14.15 -36.88
CA TYR A 171 -12.87 14.20 -36.49
C TYR A 171 -13.46 12.83 -36.10
N GLY A 172 -12.62 11.83 -35.82
CA GLY A 172 -13.11 10.53 -35.37
C GLY A 172 -12.72 10.20 -33.94
N ASN A 173 -13.28 9.11 -33.45
CA ASN A 173 -13.09 8.58 -32.09
C ASN A 173 -12.32 7.26 -32.09
N SER A 174 -11.57 6.96 -33.16
CA SER A 174 -10.74 5.75 -33.27
C SER A 174 -9.26 6.12 -33.31
N LEU A 175 -8.51 5.46 -32.42
CA LEU A 175 -7.06 5.59 -32.31
C LEU A 175 -6.36 5.28 -33.65
N VAL A 176 -6.87 4.29 -34.40
CA VAL A 176 -6.31 3.93 -35.71
C VAL A 176 -6.28 5.13 -36.65
N ALA A 177 -7.36 5.92 -36.66
CA ALA A 177 -7.51 7.00 -37.61
C ALA A 177 -6.86 8.31 -37.12
N GLU A 178 -6.62 8.48 -35.82
CA GLU A 178 -5.65 9.46 -35.31
C GLU A 178 -4.23 9.17 -35.84
N ILE A 179 -3.77 7.92 -35.74
CA ILE A 179 -2.41 7.53 -36.17
C ILE A 179 -2.26 7.69 -37.70
N ILE A 180 -3.31 7.41 -38.48
CA ILE A 180 -3.33 7.70 -39.92
C ILE A 180 -3.21 9.20 -40.20
N ALA A 181 -3.94 10.04 -39.47
CA ALA A 181 -3.89 11.49 -39.65
C ALA A 181 -2.48 12.05 -39.33
N VAL A 182 -1.83 11.53 -38.29
CA VAL A 182 -0.44 11.86 -37.94
C VAL A 182 0.53 11.45 -39.05
N ARG A 183 0.40 10.22 -39.59
CA ARG A 183 1.23 9.75 -40.72
C ARG A 183 1.05 10.61 -41.96
N GLN A 184 -0.17 11.01 -42.28
CA GLN A 184 -0.45 11.88 -43.42
C GLN A 184 0.16 13.28 -43.23
N ALA A 185 0.04 13.86 -42.04
CA ALA A 185 0.68 15.14 -41.73
C ALA A 185 2.21 15.05 -41.82
N TYR A 186 2.81 13.95 -41.35
CA TYR A 186 4.25 13.72 -41.45
C TYR A 186 4.72 13.70 -42.92
N LEU A 187 4.01 12.98 -43.78
CA LEU A 187 4.30 12.93 -45.22
C LEU A 187 4.08 14.29 -45.91
N GLN A 188 3.01 15.00 -45.57
CA GLN A 188 2.70 16.33 -46.13
C GLN A 188 3.74 17.39 -45.76
N ASN A 189 4.34 17.26 -44.58
CA ASN A 189 5.42 18.14 -44.12
C ASN A 189 6.79 17.76 -44.68
N GLY A 190 6.87 16.80 -45.62
CA GLY A 190 8.11 16.35 -46.25
C GLY A 190 8.91 15.34 -45.43
N GLY A 191 8.30 14.76 -44.40
CA GLY A 191 8.90 13.69 -43.61
C GLY A 191 9.01 12.39 -44.40
N ASN A 192 10.22 11.83 -44.49
CA ASN A 192 10.51 10.59 -45.21
C ASN A 192 11.48 9.69 -44.43
N ASP A 193 11.55 9.82 -43.11
CA ASP A 193 12.35 8.96 -42.26
C ASP A 193 11.70 7.55 -42.22
N PRO A 194 12.41 6.49 -42.66
CA PRO A 194 11.88 5.13 -42.68
C PRO A 194 11.55 4.61 -41.28
N ASP A 195 12.28 5.03 -40.25
CA ASP A 195 12.09 4.54 -38.88
C ASP A 195 10.77 5.08 -38.31
N ILE A 196 10.48 6.37 -38.55
CA ILE A 196 9.23 7.02 -38.14
C ILE A 196 8.03 6.40 -38.87
N LEU A 197 8.16 6.15 -40.18
CA LEU A 197 7.10 5.52 -40.96
C LEU A 197 6.84 4.08 -40.51
N GLN A 198 7.89 3.33 -40.17
CA GLN A 198 7.77 1.99 -39.62
C GLN A 198 7.07 2.00 -38.25
N GLN A 199 7.46 2.92 -37.36
CA GLN A 199 6.83 3.06 -36.04
C GLN A 199 5.35 3.39 -36.16
N LEU A 200 4.98 4.34 -37.04
CA LEU A 200 3.58 4.68 -37.28
C LEU A 200 2.80 3.50 -37.88
N ALA A 201 3.42 2.71 -38.75
CA ALA A 201 2.79 1.50 -39.29
C ALA A 201 2.59 0.40 -38.21
N GLN A 202 3.54 0.23 -37.31
CA GLN A 202 3.41 -0.69 -36.18
C GLN A 202 2.27 -0.24 -35.25
N MET A 203 2.24 1.04 -34.88
CA MET A 203 1.19 1.60 -34.03
C MET A 203 -0.19 1.46 -34.67
N GLN A 204 -0.31 1.62 -35.99
CA GLN A 204 -1.55 1.37 -36.73
C GLN A 204 -2.02 -0.09 -36.59
N ALA A 205 -1.10 -1.05 -36.73
CA ALA A 205 -1.42 -2.47 -36.61
C ALA A 205 -1.84 -2.85 -35.18
N GLU A 206 -1.16 -2.32 -34.16
CA GLU A 206 -1.50 -2.55 -32.75
C GLU A 206 -2.86 -1.96 -32.39
N ALA A 207 -3.13 -0.70 -32.78
CA ALA A 207 -4.42 -0.06 -32.55
C ALA A 207 -5.56 -0.81 -33.24
N GLN A 208 -5.33 -1.30 -34.46
CA GLN A 208 -6.33 -2.09 -35.19
C GLN A 208 -6.58 -3.44 -34.53
N ALA A 209 -5.54 -4.13 -34.05
CA ALA A 209 -5.70 -5.38 -33.31
C ALA A 209 -6.49 -5.17 -32.01
N ILE A 210 -6.32 -4.03 -31.33
CA ILE A 210 -7.10 -3.66 -30.15
C ILE A 210 -8.56 -3.44 -30.54
N ASP A 211 -8.84 -2.63 -31.57
CA ASP A 211 -10.21 -2.37 -32.04
C ASP A 211 -10.91 -3.69 -32.46
N ASP A 212 -10.20 -4.57 -33.16
CA ASP A 212 -10.70 -5.88 -33.54
C ASP A 212 -10.91 -6.79 -32.31
N SER A 213 -10.05 -6.72 -31.30
CA SER A 213 -10.24 -7.47 -30.05
C SER A 213 -11.46 -6.99 -29.27
N LEU A 214 -11.75 -5.68 -29.31
CA LEU A 214 -12.92 -5.09 -28.67
C LEU A 214 -14.20 -5.43 -29.43
N ARG A 215 -14.14 -5.43 -30.77
CA ARG A 215 -15.28 -5.74 -31.65
C ARG A 215 -15.61 -7.24 -31.69
N ASN A 216 -14.59 -8.10 -31.66
CA ASN A 216 -14.74 -9.55 -31.72
C ASN A 216 -14.80 -10.21 -30.34
N ARG A 217 -14.81 -9.42 -29.25
CA ARG A 217 -15.01 -9.96 -27.89
C ARG A 217 -16.38 -10.65 -27.83
N PRO A 218 -16.46 -11.97 -27.65
CA PRO A 218 -17.74 -12.63 -27.46
C PRO A 218 -18.40 -12.07 -26.20
N PRO A 219 -19.74 -11.91 -26.18
CA PRO A 219 -20.44 -11.46 -24.98
C PRO A 219 -20.05 -12.38 -23.82
N PRO A 220 -19.71 -11.83 -22.63
CA PRO A 220 -19.32 -12.65 -21.50
C PRO A 220 -20.46 -13.63 -21.19
N LYS A 221 -20.15 -14.94 -21.20
CA LYS A 221 -21.08 -15.96 -20.72
C LYS A 221 -21.46 -15.59 -19.29
N GLN A 222 -22.72 -15.21 -19.09
CA GLN A 222 -23.28 -14.91 -17.79
C GLN A 222 -23.23 -16.18 -16.93
N LYS A 223 -22.21 -16.29 -16.09
CA LYS A 223 -22.34 -17.01 -14.82
C LYS A 223 -22.40 -15.95 -13.72
N ASP A 224 -23.57 -15.90 -13.07
CA ASP A 224 -23.82 -15.29 -11.77
C ASP A 224 -23.67 -13.77 -11.58
N LYS A 225 -24.23 -12.96 -12.50
CA LYS A 225 -24.47 -11.54 -12.21
C LYS A 225 -25.59 -11.31 -11.17
N GLN A 226 -26.51 -12.27 -10.99
CA GLN A 226 -27.59 -12.17 -10.00
C GLN A 226 -27.11 -12.42 -8.56
N ASN A 227 -26.16 -13.33 -8.37
CA ASN A 227 -25.67 -13.71 -7.04
C ASN A 227 -24.84 -12.61 -6.39
N GLY A 228 -24.06 -11.85 -7.17
CA GLY A 228 -23.30 -10.70 -6.69
C GLY A 228 -24.20 -9.56 -6.20
N ASN A 229 -25.31 -9.29 -6.88
CA ASN A 229 -26.25 -8.24 -6.51
C ASN A 229 -27.07 -8.62 -5.26
N HIS A 230 -27.52 -9.88 -5.15
CA HIS A 230 -28.22 -10.36 -3.96
C HIS A 230 -27.29 -10.40 -2.75
N SER A 231 -26.05 -10.87 -2.92
CA SER A 231 -25.04 -10.85 -1.85
C SER A 231 -24.69 -9.42 -1.42
N LEU A 232 -24.60 -8.47 -2.36
CA LEU A 232 -24.35 -7.07 -2.06
C LEU A 232 -25.51 -6.45 -1.25
N LEU A 233 -26.75 -6.64 -1.70
CA LEU A 233 -27.94 -6.13 -0.99
C LEU A 233 -28.07 -6.72 0.42
N THR A 234 -27.73 -8.00 0.58
CA THR A 234 -27.73 -8.68 1.89
C THR A 234 -26.70 -8.06 2.83
N LEU A 235 -25.48 -7.81 2.32
CA LEU A 235 -24.41 -7.17 3.08
C LEU A 235 -24.75 -5.71 3.41
N GLU A 236 -25.43 -4.98 2.52
CA GLU A 236 -25.88 -3.61 2.77
C GLU A 236 -26.88 -3.54 3.92
N LEU A 237 -27.90 -4.43 3.92
CA LEU A 237 -28.87 -4.52 5.02
C LEU A 237 -28.22 -4.92 6.34
N GLU A 238 -27.25 -5.83 6.31
CA GLU A 238 -26.49 -6.21 7.50
C GLU A 238 -25.62 -5.06 8.01
N ASN A 239 -25.02 -4.28 7.10
CA ASN A 239 -24.23 -3.11 7.45
C ASN A 239 -25.11 -2.03 8.10
N GLU A 240 -26.30 -1.76 7.56
CA GLU A 240 -27.26 -0.84 8.19
C GLU A 240 -27.68 -1.32 9.58
N ARG A 241 -27.95 -2.62 9.75
CA ARG A 241 -28.28 -3.20 11.05
C ARG A 241 -27.14 -3.02 12.05
N LEU A 242 -25.91 -3.32 11.64
CA LEU A 242 -24.72 -3.17 12.48
C LEU A 242 -24.44 -1.71 12.83
N GLN A 243 -24.65 -0.78 11.90
CA GLN A 243 -24.55 0.66 12.15
C GLN A 243 -25.57 1.13 13.20
N ARG A 244 -26.83 0.68 13.12
CA ARG A 244 -27.85 0.98 14.14
C ARG A 244 -27.47 0.40 15.50
N GLN A 245 -26.94 -0.82 15.54
CA GLN A 245 -26.50 -1.45 16.79
C GLN A 245 -25.28 -0.74 17.40
N LEU A 246 -24.32 -0.32 16.58
CA LEU A 246 -23.18 0.48 17.00
C LEU A 246 -23.62 1.82 17.58
N LEU A 247 -24.58 2.48 16.94
CA LEU A 247 -25.15 3.73 17.44
C LEU A 247 -25.81 3.53 18.81
N PHE A 248 -26.63 2.49 18.96
CA PHE A 248 -27.27 2.15 20.23
C PHE A 248 -26.25 1.87 21.33
N LEU A 249 -25.20 1.08 21.02
CA LEU A 249 -24.13 0.79 21.97
C LEU A 249 -23.32 2.04 22.32
N GLN A 250 -23.11 2.95 21.38
CA GLN A 250 -22.44 4.22 21.64
C GLN A 250 -23.28 5.10 22.57
N GLU A 251 -24.58 5.21 22.32
CA GLU A 251 -25.51 5.94 23.18
C GLU A 251 -25.58 5.35 24.58
N GLN A 252 -25.69 4.01 24.70
CA GLN A 252 -25.68 3.33 25.99
C GLN A 252 -24.38 3.57 26.76
N ASN A 253 -23.23 3.57 26.09
CA ASN A 253 -21.95 3.88 26.70
C ASN A 253 -21.86 5.35 27.15
N ILE A 254 -22.41 6.29 26.38
CA ILE A 254 -22.48 7.71 26.76
C ILE A 254 -23.37 7.87 27.99
N GLN A 255 -24.56 7.27 28.00
CA GLN A 255 -25.47 7.30 29.14
C GLN A 255 -24.84 6.66 30.38
N ALA A 256 -24.15 5.52 30.23
CA ALA A 256 -23.45 4.88 31.35
C ALA A 256 -22.31 5.76 31.90
N LYS A 257 -21.59 6.49 31.04
CA LYS A 257 -20.58 7.47 31.47
C LYS A 257 -21.19 8.68 32.16
N GLN A 258 -22.33 9.17 31.67
CA GLN A 258 -23.07 10.27 32.31
C GLN A 258 -23.57 9.87 33.69
N ARG A 259 -24.20 8.71 33.83
CA ARG A 259 -24.64 8.19 35.15
C ARG A 259 -23.50 8.13 36.16
N ARG A 260 -22.33 7.62 35.77
CA ARG A 260 -21.14 7.60 36.65
C ARG A 260 -20.62 8.99 37.01
N LYS A 261 -20.83 9.98 36.14
CA LYS A 261 -20.47 11.38 36.41
C LYS A 261 -21.45 12.00 37.40
N ASP A 262 -22.74 11.78 37.19
CA ASP A 262 -23.81 12.26 38.06
C ASP A 262 -23.68 11.67 39.47
N ASP A 263 -23.43 10.36 39.59
CA ASP A 263 -23.18 9.70 40.88
C ASP A 263 -22.00 10.32 41.65
N ARG A 264 -20.94 10.70 40.92
CA ARG A 264 -19.75 11.35 41.49
C ARG A 264 -20.04 12.79 41.89
N GLU A 265 -20.85 13.52 41.13
CA GLU A 265 -21.28 14.89 41.46
C GLU A 265 -22.17 14.89 42.72
N ASP A 266 -23.09 13.93 42.84
CA ASP A 266 -23.93 13.74 44.03
C ASP A 266 -23.10 13.43 45.29
N GLU A 267 -22.05 12.60 45.16
CA GLU A 267 -21.14 12.30 46.27
C GLU A 267 -20.37 13.55 46.73
N LEU A 268 -19.84 14.34 45.77
CA LEU A 268 -19.18 15.61 46.06
C LEU A 268 -20.12 16.61 46.72
N GLU A 269 -21.39 16.68 46.30
CA GLU A 269 -22.37 17.58 46.90
C GLU A 269 -22.67 17.21 48.36
N ARG A 270 -22.77 15.90 48.66
CA ARG A 270 -22.94 15.42 50.04
C ARG A 270 -21.74 15.80 50.91
N ASP A 271 -20.53 15.67 50.39
CA ASP A 271 -19.31 16.03 51.12
C ASP A 271 -19.20 17.54 51.36
N ILE A 272 -19.56 18.36 50.38
CA ILE A 272 -19.63 19.82 50.55
C ILE A 272 -20.62 20.19 51.66
N ARG A 273 -21.82 19.57 51.67
CA ARG A 273 -22.80 19.81 52.73
C ARG A 273 -22.28 19.40 54.10
N ARG A 274 -21.57 18.28 54.21
CA ARG A 274 -20.92 17.85 55.46
C ARG A 274 -19.89 18.88 55.93
N MET A 275 -18.99 19.31 55.04
CA MET A 275 -17.99 20.32 55.36
C MET A 275 -18.62 21.65 55.80
N GLN A 276 -19.71 22.08 55.17
CA GLN A 276 -20.44 23.29 55.58
C GLN A 276 -21.04 23.15 56.98
N GLN A 277 -21.62 22.00 57.31
CA GLN A 277 -22.16 21.74 58.65
C GLN A 277 -21.06 21.73 59.72
N ASP A 278 -19.92 21.08 59.43
CA ASP A 278 -18.78 21.07 60.34
C ASP A 278 -18.18 22.46 60.52
N HIS A 279 -18.08 23.23 59.43
CA HIS A 279 -17.63 24.62 59.50
C HIS A 279 -18.55 25.47 60.38
N LEU A 280 -19.88 25.36 60.20
CA LEU A 280 -20.86 26.06 61.04
C LEU A 280 -20.75 25.66 62.52
N ARG A 281 -20.56 24.36 62.80
CA ARG A 281 -20.34 23.88 64.19
C ARG A 281 -19.09 24.50 64.81
N ARG A 282 -17.96 24.47 64.09
CA ARG A 282 -16.71 25.11 64.55
C ARG A 282 -16.86 26.61 64.73
N MET A 283 -17.60 27.29 63.85
CA MET A 283 -17.90 28.71 63.99
C MET A 283 -18.70 29.00 65.27
N HIS A 284 -19.69 28.18 65.60
CA HIS A 284 -20.45 28.32 66.85
C HIS A 284 -19.64 27.97 68.10
N GLU A 285 -18.71 27.02 68.02
CA GLU A 285 -17.76 26.74 69.10
C GLU A 285 -16.83 27.93 69.34
N LEU A 286 -16.22 28.46 68.29
CA LEU A 286 -15.36 29.64 68.36
C LEU A 286 -16.12 30.87 68.88
N GLN A 287 -17.36 31.09 68.45
CA GLN A 287 -18.20 32.18 69.00
C GLN A 287 -18.40 32.04 70.51
N ARG A 288 -18.71 30.83 70.99
CA ARG A 288 -18.87 30.57 72.43
C ARG A 288 -17.56 30.76 73.19
N GLU A 289 -16.43 30.35 72.64
CA GLU A 289 -15.11 30.58 73.23
C GLU A 289 -14.77 32.08 73.31
N ILE A 290 -15.02 32.83 72.23
CA ILE A 290 -14.83 34.29 72.20
C ILE A 290 -15.71 34.96 73.25
N GLU A 291 -16.97 34.54 73.38
CA GLU A 291 -17.87 35.06 74.42
C GLU A 291 -17.33 34.77 75.82
N LYS A 292 -16.89 33.54 76.11
CA LYS A 292 -16.28 33.20 77.41
C LYS A 292 -15.06 34.07 77.71
N LEU A 293 -14.11 34.15 76.76
CA LEU A 293 -12.90 34.96 76.90
C LEU A 293 -13.23 36.46 77.09
N ARG A 294 -14.26 36.97 76.43
CA ARG A 294 -14.76 38.33 76.65
C ARG A 294 -15.28 38.53 78.08
N HIS A 295 -16.06 37.59 78.60
CA HIS A 295 -16.55 37.69 79.99
C HIS A 295 -15.37 37.62 80.97
N GLU A 296 -14.45 36.67 80.81
CA GLU A 296 -13.25 36.56 81.64
C GLU A 296 -12.39 37.83 81.62
N SER A 297 -12.24 38.47 80.45
CA SER A 297 -11.53 39.75 80.31
C SER A 297 -12.27 40.96 80.91
N ILE A 298 -13.57 40.85 81.20
CA ILE A 298 -14.35 41.90 81.88
C ILE A 298 -14.25 41.77 83.41
N TYR A 299 -13.94 40.57 83.92
CA TYR A 299 -13.81 40.27 85.35
C TYR A 299 -12.35 40.24 85.86
N LEU A 300 -11.38 40.58 85.01
CA LEU A 300 -9.97 40.83 85.32
C LEU A 300 -9.67 42.32 85.25
#